data_AF-A0A9D6J482-F1
#
_entry.id   AF-A0A9D6J482-F1
#
_cell.length_a   1.000
_cell.length_b   1.000
_cell.length_c   1.000
_cell.angle_alpha   90.00
_cell.angle_beta   90.00
_cell.angle_gamma   90.00
#
_symmetry.space_group_name_H-M   'P 1'
#
loop_
_entity.id
_entity.type
_entity.pdbx_description
1 polymer ?
#
loop_
_entity_poly.entity_id
_entity_poly.type
_entity_poly.pdbx_seq_one_letter_code
_entity_poly.pdbx_strand_id
1 'polypeptide(L)' 'AMGLFIIVINTIRSWQIFGEIFTLTKGGPLGATNTLVHLLYEIAFRYHDMGYASATAYVLFLIIISLSLIQMKILGGRES' A
#
# COMPACT_ATOMS: atom_id res chain seq x y z
N ALA A 1 3.95 5.03 23.41
CA ALA A 1 3.65 6.02 22.35
C ALA A 1 4.62 5.94 21.15
N MET A 2 5.91 6.27 21.28
CA MET A 2 6.84 6.35 20.12
C MET A 2 7.03 5.03 19.35
N GLY A 3 7.19 3.90 20.04
CA GLY A 3 7.38 2.59 19.38
C GLY A 3 6.17 2.13 18.57
N LEU A 4 4.96 2.45 19.03
CA LEU A 4 3.70 2.10 18.39
C LEU A 4 3.53 2.87 17.07
N PHE A 5 3.89 4.15 17.07
CA PHE A 5 3.92 5.00 15.88
C PHE A 5 4.90 4.48 14.82
N ILE A 6 6.12 4.10 15.22
CA ILE A 6 7.14 3.54 14.31
C ILE A 6 6.63 2.24 13.67
N ILE A 7 6.00 1.35 14.45
CA ILE A 7 5.47 0.09 13.94
C ILE A 7 4.35 0.34 12.93
N VAL A 8 3.39 1.21 13.25
CA VAL A 8 2.27 1.55 12.35
C VAL A 8 2.78 2.13 11.03
N ILE A 9 3.69 3.10 11.09
CA ILE A 9 4.23 3.74 9.87
C ILE A 9 5.05 2.77 9.03
N ASN A 10 5.86 1.91 9.64
CA ASN A 10 6.63 0.93 8.88
C ASN A 10 5.72 -0.11 8.24
N THR A 11 4.67 -0.57 8.92
CA THR A 11 3.68 -1.46 8.31
C THR A 11 3.01 -0.80 7.11
N ILE A 12 2.53 0.44 7.23
CA ILE A 12 1.93 1.16 6.11
C ILE A 12 2.92 1.32 4.95
N ARG A 13 4.17 1.71 5.24
CA ARG A 13 5.22 1.93 4.24
C ARG A 13 5.57 0.65 3.48
N SER A 14 5.65 -0.49 4.15
CA SER A 14 5.91 -1.77 3.49
C SER A 14 4.80 -2.16 2.51
N TRP A 15 3.55 -1.80 2.80
CA TRP A 15 2.42 -2.05 1.89
C TRP A 15 2.37 -1.05 0.72
N GLN A 16 2.98 0.13 0.87
CA GLN A 16 3.07 1.17 -0.15
C GLN A 16 4.42 1.19 -0.91
N ILE A 17 5.21 0.11 -0.84
CA ILE A 17 6.52 0.04 -1.50
C ILE A 17 6.35 0.01 -3.04
N PHE A 18 6.32 1.20 -3.63
CA PHE A 18 6.14 1.39 -5.07
C PHE A 18 7.47 1.69 -5.76
N GLY A 19 8.18 2.71 -5.29
CA GLY A 19 9.39 3.20 -5.95
C GLY A 19 10.49 2.15 -6.03
N GLU A 20 10.63 1.33 -4.98
CA GLU A 20 11.61 0.25 -4.90
C GLU A 20 11.31 -0.85 -5.93
N ILE A 21 10.04 -1.26 -6.05
CA ILE A 21 9.61 -2.29 -7.01
C ILE A 21 9.67 -1.77 -8.44
N PHE A 22 9.22 -0.54 -8.69
CA PHE A 22 9.28 0.09 -10.00
C PHE A 22 10.72 0.23 -10.51
N THR A 23 11.66 0.57 -9.63
CA THR A 23 13.07 0.79 -10.01
C THR A 23 13.84 -0.53 -10.14
N LEU A 24 13.61 -1.50 -9.26
CA LEU A 24 14.41 -2.72 -9.18
C LEU A 24 13.87 -3.85 -10.07
N THR A 25 12.55 -4.07 -10.11
CA THR A 25 11.97 -5.25 -10.77
C THR A 25 10.95 -4.91 -11.86
N LYS A 26 10.40 -3.69 -11.85
CA LYS A 26 9.29 -3.27 -12.74
C LYS A 26 8.11 -4.26 -12.69
N GLY A 27 7.91 -4.93 -11.56
CA GLY A 27 6.89 -5.96 -11.38
C GLY A 27 7.27 -7.38 -11.85
N GLY A 28 8.53 -7.65 -12.22
CA GLY A 28 8.96 -8.97 -12.74
C GLY A 28 9.56 -9.95 -11.72
N PRO A 29 9.68 -11.25 -12.08
CA PRO A 29 9.13 -11.90 -13.28
C PRO A 29 7.67 -12.34 -13.06
N LEU A 30 6.83 -12.24 -14.09
CA LEU A 30 5.40 -12.64 -14.08
C LEU A 30 4.47 -11.90 -13.10
N GLY A 31 4.79 -10.66 -12.69
CA GLY A 31 3.94 -9.95 -11.72
C GLY A 31 4.16 -10.41 -10.27
N ALA A 32 5.15 -11.27 -10.00
CA ALA A 32 5.40 -11.84 -8.67
C ALA A 32 5.72 -10.78 -7.60
N THR A 33 6.24 -9.62 -8.01
CA THR A 33 6.49 -8.47 -7.13
C THR A 33 5.53 -7.31 -7.40
N ASN A 34 4.39 -7.53 -8.07
CA ASN A 34 3.47 -6.44 -8.39
C ASN A 34 2.72 -6.02 -7.13
N THR A 35 3.01 -4.83 -6.60
CA THR A 35 2.22 -4.25 -5.51
C THR A 35 0.95 -3.59 -6.04
N LEU A 36 -0.06 -3.43 -5.19
CA LEU A 36 -1.29 -2.73 -5.54
C LEU A 36 -1.04 -1.32 -6.09
N VAL A 37 0.01 -0.64 -5.61
CA VAL A 37 0.43 0.68 -6.12
C VAL A 37 1.06 0.57 -7.51
N HIS A 38 1.85 -0.48 -7.79
CA HIS A 38 2.45 -0.70 -9.09
C HIS A 38 1.40 -1.05 -10.17
N LEU A 39 0.40 -1.87 -9.81
CA LEU A 39 -0.76 -2.13 -10.67
C LEU A 39 -1.51 -0.84 -11.03
N LEU A 40 -1.66 0.06 -10.06
CA LEU A 40 -2.35 1.33 -10.25
C LEU A 40 -1.63 2.26 -11.21
N TYR A 41 -0.30 2.32 -11.08
CA TYR A 41 0.55 3.04 -12.02
C TYR A 41 0.42 2.46 -13.43
N GLU A 42 0.40 1.14 -13.58
CA GLU A 42 0.23 0.49 -14.87
C GLU A 42 -1.14 0.82 -15.49
N ILE A 43 -2.23 0.74 -14.73
CA ILE A 43 -3.57 1.10 -15.21
C ILE A 43 -3.65 2.57 -15.63
N ALA A 44 -3.15 3.49 -14.79
CA ALA A 44 -3.25 4.93 -15.02
C ALA A 44 -2.43 5.39 -16.24
N PHE A 45 -1.19 4.89 -16.39
CA PHE A 45 -0.23 5.40 -17.36
C PHE A 45 -0.03 4.49 -18.57
N ARG A 46 -0.23 3.18 -18.43
CA ARG A 46 -0.05 2.21 -19.54
C ARG A 46 -1.35 1.98 -20.30
N TYR A 47 -2.45 1.81 -19.58
CA TYR A 47 -3.77 1.62 -20.16
C TYR A 47 -4.52 2.94 -20.36
N HIS A 48 -3.98 4.05 -19.85
CA HIS A 48 -4.56 5.40 -19.93
C HIS A 48 -5.98 5.51 -19.35
N ASP A 49 -6.40 4.53 -18.54
CA ASP A 49 -7.72 4.47 -17.92
C ASP A 49 -7.67 5.09 -16.53
N MET A 50 -7.68 6.42 -16.50
CA MET A 50 -7.65 7.21 -15.27
C MET A 50 -8.88 6.97 -14.39
N GLY A 51 -10.03 6.64 -14.98
CA GLY A 51 -11.27 6.36 -14.26
C GLY A 51 -11.16 5.06 -13.46
N TYR A 52 -10.71 3.99 -14.12
CA TYR A 52 -10.49 2.71 -13.46
C TYR A 52 -9.33 2.79 -12.45
N ALA A 53 -8.23 3.47 -12.78
CA ALA A 53 -7.12 3.69 -11.84
C ALA A 53 -7.55 4.41 -10.56
N SER A 54 -8.39 5.45 -10.69
CA SER A 54 -8.90 6.20 -9.54
C SER A 54 -9.80 5.33 -8.66
N ALA A 55 -10.67 4.49 -9.25
CA ALA A 55 -11.49 3.56 -8.49
C ALA A 55 -10.64 2.55 -7.71
N THR A 56 -9.60 1.97 -8.35
CA THR A 56 -8.65 1.08 -7.67
C THR A 56 -7.88 1.80 -6.56
N ALA A 57 -7.61 3.11 -6.70
CA ALA A 57 -6.91 3.90 -5.67
C ALA A 57 -7.74 4.07 -4.41
N TYR A 58 -9.04 4.32 -4.57
CA TYR A 58 -9.96 4.36 -3.44
C TYR A 58 -10.09 3.02 -2.72
N VAL A 59 -10.07 1.91 -3.46
CA VAL A 59 -10.06 0.57 -2.84
C VAL A 59 -8.79 0.36 -2.03
N LEU A 60 -7.62 0.70 -2.57
CA LEU A 60 -6.35 0.60 -1.85
C LEU A 60 -6.34 1.49 -0.60
N PHE A 61 -6.86 2.71 -0.71
CA PHE A 61 -6.99 3.63 0.40
C PHE A 61 -7.84 3.05 1.54
N LEU A 62 -9.00 2.45 1.22
CA LEU A 62 -9.86 1.79 2.20
C LEU A 62 -9.17 0.60 2.88
N ILE A 63 -8.39 -0.19 2.15
CA ILE A 63 -7.60 -1.30 2.71
C ILE A 63 -6.57 -0.76 3.71
N ILE A 64 -5.82 0.28 3.34
CA ILE A 64 -4.78 0.85 4.19
C ILE A 64 -5.38 1.50 5.44
N ILE A 65 -6.50 2.23 5.32
CA ILE A 65 -7.21 2.77 6.47
C ILE A 65 -7.71 1.67 7.39
N SER A 66 -8.32 0.62 6.83
CA SER A 66 -8.84 -0.50 7.64
C SER A 66 -7.72 -1.19 8.41
N LEU A 67 -6.60 -1.48 7.74
CA LEU A 67 -5.41 -2.04 8.38
C LEU A 67 -4.85 -1.09 9.46
N SER A 68 -4.79 0.20 9.18
CA SER A 68 -4.29 1.20 10.13
C SER A 68 -5.17 1.26 11.38
N LEU A 69 -6.50 1.25 11.23
CA LEU A 69 -7.45 1.26 12.35
C LEU A 69 -7.38 -0.04 13.16
N ILE A 70 -7.28 -1.19 12.49
CA ILE A 70 -7.11 -2.50 13.15
C ILE A 70 -5.80 -2.51 13.94
N GLN A 71 -4.70 -2.05 13.33
CA GLN A 71 -3.40 -1.98 13.96
C GLN A 71 -3.41 -1.04 15.17
N MET A 72 -4.04 0.14 15.07
CA MET A 72 -4.20 1.06 16.19
C MET A 72 -5.02 0.43 17.34
N LYS A 73 -6.08 -0.33 17.03
CA LYS A 73 -6.93 -0.97 18.04
C LYS A 73 -6.23 -2.15 18.73
N ILE A 74 -5.55 -3.02 17.98
CA ILE A 74 -4.85 -4.20 18.53
C ILE A 74 -3.59 -3.78 19.29
N LEU A 75 -2.80 -2.87 18.73
CA LEU A 75 -1.53 -2.46 19.30
C LEU A 75 -1.70 -1.39 20.39
N GLY A 76 -2.68 -0.49 20.25
CA GLY A 76 -3.08 0.49 21.28
C GLY A 76 -3.75 -0.15 22.49
N GLY A 77 -4.35 -1.34 22.35
CA GLY A 77 -4.84 -2.13 23.49
C GLY A 77 -3.75 -2.74 24.38
N ARG A 78 -2.48 -2.67 23.97
CA ARG A 78 -1.31 -3.14 24.76
C ARG A 78 -0.66 -2.03 25.60
N GLU A 79 -1.19 -0.81 25.56
CA GLU A 79 -0.75 0.32 26.40
C GLU A 79 -1.74 0.63 27.55
N SER A 80 -2.64 -0.31 27.91
CA SER A 80 -3.46 -0.24 29.13
C SER A 80 -3.04 -1.25 30.18
#